data_AF-A0A933DMV0-F1
#
_entry.id   AF-A0A933DMV0-F1
#
_cell.length_a   1.000
_cell.length_b   1.000
_cell.length_c   1.000
_cell.angle_alpha   90.00
_cell.angle_beta   90.00
_cell.angle_gamma   90.00
#
_symmetry.space_group_name_H-M   'P 1'
#
loop_
_entity.id
_entity.type
_entity.pdbx_description
1 polymer ?
#
loop_
_entity_poly.entity_id
_entity_poly.type
_entity_poly.pdbx_seq_one_letter_code
_entity_poly.pdbx_strand_id
1 'polypeptide(L)' 'MKDLSKSHYSPMISNERLEEFRRIYKEAYEEEITIEEAREMARRFLVLHRLLRKPLPGDPSSHPTVQQPPAHTSGEVS' A
#
# COMPACT_ATOMS: atom_id res chain seq x y z
N MET A 1 20.03 -16.44 1.66
CA MET A 1 19.71 -15.00 1.79
C MET A 1 18.21 -14.90 2.06
N LYS A 2 17.81 -13.98 2.93
CA LYS A 2 16.54 -13.97 3.65
C LYS A 2 15.34 -13.83 2.71
N ASP A 3 14.44 -14.80 2.72
CA ASP A 3 13.05 -14.64 2.29
C ASP A 3 12.37 -13.63 3.22
N LEU A 4 12.40 -12.35 2.85
CA LEU A 4 11.59 -11.34 3.49
C LEU A 4 10.12 -11.61 3.15
N SER A 5 9.48 -12.41 4.01
CA SER A 5 8.16 -12.14 4.59
C SER A 5 7.40 -11.08 3.80
N LYS A 6 6.60 -11.53 2.82
CA LYS A 6 5.40 -10.79 2.43
C LYS A 6 4.54 -10.74 3.69
N SER A 7 4.74 -9.70 4.49
CA SER A 7 3.88 -9.39 5.62
C SER A 7 2.47 -9.16 5.04
N HIS A 8 1.64 -10.19 5.14
CA HIS A 8 0.20 -10.12 4.93
C HIS A 8 -0.44 -9.46 6.14
N TYR A 9 0.06 -8.29 6.55
CA TYR A 9 -0.68 -7.40 7.43
C TYR A 9 -1.87 -6.87 6.62
N SER A 10 -2.96 -7.65 6.60
CA SER A 10 -4.27 -7.06 6.40
C SER A 10 -4.50 -6.21 7.64
N PRO A 11 -4.59 -4.88 7.55
CA PRO A 11 -4.93 -4.09 8.73
C PRO A 11 -6.27 -4.62 9.24
N MET A 12 -6.27 -5.10 10.49
CA MET A 12 -7.50 -5.53 11.15
C MET A 12 -8.33 -4.27 11.37
N ILE A 13 -9.44 -4.15 10.65
CA ILE A 13 -10.36 -3.02 10.80
C ILE A 13 -11.12 -3.24 12.10
N SER A 14 -11.14 -2.24 12.99
CA SER A 14 -11.88 -2.36 14.25
C SER A 14 -13.39 -2.41 14.00
N ASN A 15 -14.11 -3.06 14.91
CA ASN A 15 -15.57 -3.14 14.82
C ASN A 15 -16.22 -1.75 14.86
N GLU A 16 -15.70 -0.80 15.64
CA GLU A 16 -16.23 0.58 15.70
C GLU A 16 -16.16 1.27 14.33
N ARG A 17 -15.07 1.06 13.59
CA ARG A 17 -14.90 1.62 12.23
C ARG A 17 -15.82 0.96 11.22
N LEU A 18 -16.07 -0.34 11.38
CA LEU A 18 -17.04 -1.04 10.54
C LEU A 18 -18.47 -0.54 10.82
N GLU A 19 -18.83 -0.29 12.08
CA GLU A 19 -20.14 0.30 12.42
C GLU A 19 -20.30 1.74 11.90
N GLU A 20 -19.25 2.54 12.00
CA GLU A 20 -19.22 3.88 11.39
C GLU A 20 -19.42 3.80 9.87
N PHE A 21 -18.73 2.89 9.19
CA PHE A 21 -18.88 2.67 7.75
C PHE A 21 -20.31 2.26 7.38
N ARG A 22 -20.92 1.34 8.14
CA ARG A 22 -22.33 0.93 7.95
C ARG A 22 -23.29 2.10 8.08
N ARG A 23 -23.10 2.95 9.10
CA ARG A 23 -23.93 4.14 9.31
C ARG A 23 -23.85 5.10 8.12
N ILE A 24 -22.64 5.38 7.65
CA ILE A 24 -22.41 6.26 6.48
C ILE A 24 -23.02 5.65 5.21
N TYR A 25 -22.85 4.34 5.00
CA TYR A 25 -23.41 3.65 3.84
C TYR A 25 -24.94 3.75 3.83
N LYS A 26 -25.59 3.51 4.97
CA LYS A 26 -27.04 3.65 5.11
C LYS A 26 -27.52 5.08 4.84
N GLU A 27 -26.81 6.09 5.34
CA GLU A 27 -27.15 7.49 5.10
C GLU A 27 -27.02 7.88 3.63
N ALA A 28 -26.00 7.38 2.94
CA ALA A 28 -25.70 7.75 1.56
C ALA A 28 -26.55 6.99 0.52
N TYR A 29 -26.90 5.74 0.78
CA TYR A 29 -27.52 4.84 -0.19
C TYR A 29 -28.91 4.35 0.25
N GLU A 30 -29.37 4.71 1.45
CA GLU A 30 -30.63 4.22 2.05
C GLU A 30 -30.71 2.69 2.17
N GLU A 31 -29.55 2.02 2.10
CA GLU A 31 -29.40 0.57 2.14
C GLU A 31 -28.71 0.12 3.43
N GLU A 32 -29.18 -0.97 4.03
CA GLU A 32 -28.50 -1.60 5.16
C GLU A 32 -27.56 -2.71 4.67
N ILE A 33 -26.33 -2.69 5.21
CA ILE A 33 -25.37 -3.77 5.02
C ILE A 33 -25.01 -4.41 6.37
N THR A 34 -24.67 -5.68 6.33
CA THR A 34 -24.16 -6.44 7.47
C THR A 34 -22.73 -6.03 7.83
N ILE A 35 -22.27 -6.46 9.01
CA ILE A 35 -20.89 -6.22 9.45
C ILE A 35 -19.89 -7.02 8.60
N GLU A 36 -20.28 -8.20 8.11
CA GLU A 36 -19.50 -9.01 7.18
C GLU A 36 -19.34 -8.33 5.81
N GLU A 37 -20.42 -7.77 5.26
CA GLU A 37 -20.38 -7.02 4.00
C GLU A 37 -19.51 -5.77 4.14
N ALA A 38 -19.71 -5.00 5.21
CA ALA A 38 -18.86 -3.85 5.54
C ALA A 38 -17.37 -4.21 5.58
N ARG A 39 -17.04 -5.34 6.23
CA ARG A 39 -15.65 -5.83 6.34
C ARG A 39 -15.07 -6.20 4.97
N GLU A 40 -15.83 -6.92 4.15
CA GLU A 40 -15.38 -7.35 2.83
C GLU A 40 -15.21 -6.16 1.88
N MET A 41 -16.13 -5.20 1.90
CA MET A 41 -16.01 -3.96 1.12
C MET A 41 -14.76 -3.16 1.49
N ALA A 42 -14.54 -2.95 2.80
CA ALA A 42 -13.38 -2.20 3.27
C ALA A 42 -12.06 -2.93 2.95
N ARG A 43 -12.04 -4.27 3.04
CA ARG A 43 -10.90 -5.09 2.61
C ARG A 43 -10.59 -4.90 1.13
N ARG A 44 -11.60 -4.96 0.25
CA ARG A 44 -11.43 -4.75 -1.20
C ARG A 44 -10.85 -3.37 -1.49
N PHE A 45 -11.35 -2.34 -0.81
CA PHE A 45 -10.84 -0.98 -0.96
C PHE A 45 -9.37 -0.86 -0.57
N LEU A 46 -8.96 -1.42 0.56
CA LEU A 46 -7.57 -1.40 1.02
C LEU A 46 -6.63 -2.16 0.05
N VAL A 47 -7.09 -3.29 -0.50
CA VAL A 47 -6.35 -4.03 -1.52
C VAL A 47 -6.19 -3.18 -2.78
N LEU A 48 -7.26 -2.53 -3.26
CA LEU A 48 -7.21 -1.67 -4.42
C LEU A 48 -6.24 -0.49 -4.20
N HIS A 49 -6.35 0.21 -3.07
CA HIS A 49 -5.45 1.31 -2.73
C HIS A 49 -3.98 0.86 -2.69
N ARG A 50 -3.70 -0.35 -2.16
CA ARG A 50 -2.35 -0.93 -2.19
C ARG A 50 -1.86 -1.19 -3.61
N LEU A 51 -2.73 -1.62 -4.52
CA LEU A 51 -2.36 -1.86 -5.92
C LEU A 51 -2.07 -0.55 -6.64
N LEU A 52 -2.91 0.47 -6.43
CA LEU A 52 -2.75 1.79 -7.03
C LEU A 52 -1.50 2.54 -6.55
N ARG A 53 -1.00 2.22 -5.36
CA ARG A 53 0.28 2.76 -4.83
C ARG A 53 1.52 2.13 -5.44
N LYS A 54 1.39 1.06 -6.23
CA LYS A 54 2.56 0.48 -6.89
C LYS A 54 2.98 1.38 -8.05
N PRO A 55 4.29 1.58 -8.28
CA PRO A 55 4.77 2.30 -9.44
C PRO A 55 4.31 1.60 -10.72
N LEU A 56 4.04 2.39 -11.75
CA LEU A 56 3.73 1.84 -13.06
C LEU A 56 4.99 1.22 -13.67
N PRO A 57 4.85 0.21 -14.54
CA PRO A 57 5.99 -0.31 -15.30
C PRO A 57 6.61 0.82 -16.13
N GLY A 58 7.87 1.17 -15.85
CA GLY A 58 8.60 2.26 -16.52
C GLY A 58 8.71 3.58 -15.74
N ASP A 59 8.17 3.64 -14.51
CA ASP A 59 8.28 4.81 -13.65
C ASP A 59 9.73 4.94 -13.10
N PRO A 60 10.50 6.01 -13.41
CA PRO A 60 11.92 6.13 -13.07
C PRO A 60 12.18 6.21 -11.57
N SER A 61 11.15 6.51 -10.77
CA SER A 61 11.18 6.47 -9.30
C SER A 61 11.39 5.06 -8.72
N SER A 62 11.29 4.02 -9.56
CA SER A 62 11.44 2.60 -9.19
C SER A 62 12.88 2.09 -9.22
N HIS A 63 13.82 2.86 -9.79
CA HIS A 63 15.22 2.44 -9.81
C HIS A 63 15.85 2.73 -8.45
N PRO A 64 16.39 1.73 -7.73
CA PRO A 64 17.31 2.03 -6.66
C PRO A 64 18.45 2.85 -7.29
N THR A 65 18.65 4.07 -6.80
CA THR A 65 19.75 4.94 -7.19
C THR A 65 21.01 4.10 -7.23
N VAL A 66 21.50 3.79 -8.44
CA VAL A 66 22.82 3.19 -8.62
C VAL A 66 23.76 4.23 -8.05
N GLN A 67 24.33 3.95 -6.88
CA GLN A 67 25.42 4.74 -6.31
C GLN A 67 26.49 4.85 -7.39
N GLN A 68 26.58 6.03 -7.97
CA GLN A 68 27.63 6.38 -8.90
C GLN A 68 28.96 6.22 -8.13
N PRO A 69 29.89 5.38 -8.60
CA PRO A 69 31.19 5.25 -7.93
C PRO A 69 31.89 6.63 -7.94
N PRO A 70 32.57 7.01 -6.85
CA PRO A 70 33.24 8.31 -6.79
C PRO A 70 34.27 8.42 -7.91
N ALA A 71 34.07 9.43 -8.75
CA ALA A 71 34.94 9.74 -9.85
C ALA A 71 36.23 10.41 -9.32
N HIS A 72 37.37 9.85 -9.72
CA HIS A 72 38.71 10.46 -9.76
C HIS A 72 39.42 10.79 -8.44
N THR A 73 40.41 9.97 -8.10
CA THR A 73 41.75 10.49 -7.73
C THR A 73 42.76 9.97 -8.74
N SER A 74 42.83 10.64 -9.89
CA SER A 74 44.05 10.66 -10.69
C SER A 74 45.05 11.55 -9.94
N GLY A 75 45.90 10.92 -9.13
CA GLY A 75 47.08 11.53 -8.53
C GLY A 75 48.30 10.93 -9.20
N GLU A 76 48.80 11.68 -10.18
CA GLU A 76 49.95 11.40 -11.03
C GLU A 76 51.25 11.33 -10.22
N VAL A 77 52.18 10.56 -10.77
CA VAL A 77 53.55 10.30 -10.33
C VAL A 77 54.36 11.60 -10.30
N SER A 78 55.17 11.83 -9.26
CA SER A 78 56.59 12.16 -9.42
C SER A 78 57.37 12.05 -8.11
#